data_AF-A0A928VG44-F1
#
_entry.id   AF-A0A928VG44-F1
#
_cell.length_a   1.000
_cell.length_b   1.000
_cell.length_c   1.000
_cell.angle_alpha   90.00
_cell.angle_beta   90.00
_cell.angle_gamma   90.00
#
_symmetry.space_group_name_H-M   'P 1'
#
loop_
_entity.id
_entity.type
_entity.pdbx_description
1 polymer ?
#
loop_
_entity_poly.entity_id
_entity_poly.type
_entity_poly.pdbx_seq_one_letter_code
_entity_poly.pdbx_strand_id
1 'polypeptide(L)'
;MKISFNYPTSKTSVSIITPKRTVLVPFSSSTAQIVEVREHHETNVTSSGGGGWVSNGSGYIATPKIQSQTVRVERVWLQTPGTRERCETLRNSSLNLRVGQYLTTIYGDDQTILYHYNHNSERLEYSDKQVKSYLRRRVPAYDFIKDVITITPSLIVTVLLYLFSLQFFPPIITRIVLLVLAVQILPIVRDSFIKLQIRNQHINATMLELREAISLIPIPRSPSST
;
A
#
# COMPACT_ATOMS: atom_id res chain seq x y z
N MET A 1 -13.89 21.06 -10.88
CA MET A 1 -12.85 21.47 -11.85
C MET A 1 -11.82 20.34 -11.93
N LYS A 2 -11.82 19.55 -13.01
CA LYS A 2 -10.93 18.39 -13.17
C LYS A 2 -9.88 18.79 -14.19
N ILE A 3 -8.71 19.21 -13.72
CA ILE A 3 -7.59 19.58 -14.60
C ILE A 3 -6.92 18.26 -14.99
N SER A 4 -7.20 17.78 -16.19
CA SER A 4 -6.51 16.63 -16.78
C SER A 4 -5.28 17.12 -17.52
N PHE A 5 -4.10 16.81 -17.00
CA PHE A 5 -2.84 17.12 -17.66
C PHE A 5 -2.45 15.95 -18.58
N ASN A 6 -2.32 16.22 -19.88
CA ASN A 6 -1.86 15.27 -20.88
C ASN A 6 -0.33 15.42 -20.99
N TYR A 7 0.41 14.60 -20.25
CA TYR A 7 1.87 14.48 -20.38
C TYR A 7 2.19 13.38 -21.39
N PRO A 8 3.35 13.40 -22.08
CA PRO A 8 3.80 12.28 -22.88
C PRO A 8 4.15 11.12 -21.95
N THR A 9 3.13 10.37 -21.55
CA THR A 9 3.26 9.16 -20.74
C THR A 9 3.29 7.96 -21.67
N SER A 10 4.30 7.10 -21.55
CA SER A 10 4.14 5.74 -22.05
C SER A 10 3.10 5.06 -21.17
N LYS A 11 2.00 4.62 -21.78
CA LYS A 11 1.05 3.73 -21.12
C LYS A 11 1.58 2.32 -21.27
N THR A 12 1.70 1.62 -20.17
CA THR A 12 2.16 0.24 -20.16
C THR A 12 1.30 -0.53 -19.16
N SER A 13 1.17 -1.84 -19.34
CA SER A 13 0.35 -2.68 -18.47
C SER A 13 1.13 -3.91 -18.07
N VAL A 14 1.08 -4.28 -16.78
CA VAL A 14 1.70 -5.50 -16.27
C VAL A 14 0.57 -6.51 -16.13
N SER A 15 0.76 -7.68 -16.72
CA SER A 15 -0.14 -8.81 -16.57
C SER A 15 0.16 -9.53 -15.27
N ILE A 16 -0.72 -9.40 -14.29
CA ILE A 16 -0.69 -10.16 -13.05
C ILE A 16 -1.40 -11.49 -13.30
N ILE A 17 -0.65 -12.59 -13.40
CA ILE A 17 -1.20 -13.93 -13.66
C ILE A 17 -1.64 -14.56 -12.32
N THR A 18 -2.93 -14.50 -12.03
CA THR A 18 -3.52 -15.29 -10.92
C THR A 18 -3.96 -16.66 -11.44
N PRO A 19 -4.04 -17.71 -10.59
CA PRO A 19 -4.37 -19.07 -11.03
C PRO A 19 -5.71 -19.21 -11.77
N LYS A 20 -6.60 -18.21 -11.71
CA LYS A 20 -7.89 -18.19 -12.42
C LYS A 20 -8.05 -17.05 -13.42
N ARG A 21 -7.19 -16.02 -13.39
CA ARG A 21 -7.39 -14.80 -14.20
C ARG A 21 -6.11 -14.00 -14.37
N THR A 22 -5.85 -13.53 -15.58
CA THR A 22 -4.86 -12.47 -15.83
C THR A 22 -5.50 -11.12 -15.53
N VAL A 23 -4.99 -10.39 -14.54
CA VAL A 23 -5.40 -9.01 -14.25
C VAL A 23 -4.37 -8.07 -14.86
N LEU A 24 -4.79 -7.28 -15.85
CA LEU A 24 -3.95 -6.22 -16.40
C LEU A 24 -4.00 -5.03 -15.45
N VAL A 25 -2.86 -4.68 -14.86
CA VAL A 25 -2.73 -3.46 -14.05
C VAL A 25 -2.12 -2.38 -14.94
N PRO A 26 -2.90 -1.35 -15.31
CA PRO A 26 -2.38 -0.23 -16.07
C PRO A 26 -1.45 0.61 -15.19
N PHE A 27 -0.37 1.08 -15.79
CA PHE A 27 0.51 2.08 -15.22
C PHE A 27 0.92 3.07 -16.30
N SER A 28 1.31 4.25 -15.86
CA SER A 28 1.92 5.26 -16.73
C SER A 28 3.27 5.64 -16.16
N SER A 29 4.22 5.94 -17.02
CA SER A 29 5.51 6.48 -16.60
C SER A 29 5.78 7.83 -17.24
N SER A 30 6.53 8.67 -16.54
CA SER A 30 6.97 9.96 -17.05
C SER A 30 8.42 10.18 -16.63
N THR A 31 9.29 10.37 -17.62
CA THR A 31 10.69 10.72 -17.41
C THR A 31 10.87 12.21 -17.64
N ALA A 32 11.55 12.87 -16.71
CA ALA A 32 11.77 14.30 -16.75
C ALA A 32 13.16 14.63 -16.22
N GLN A 33 13.72 15.75 -16.69
CA GLN A 33 14.96 16.30 -16.14
C GLN A 33 14.65 17.13 -14.89
N ILE A 34 15.50 17.02 -13.88
CA ILE A 34 15.41 17.82 -12.66
C ILE A 34 15.98 19.21 -12.95
N VAL A 35 15.15 20.25 -12.83
CA VAL A 35 15.57 21.65 -13.06
C VAL A 35 15.84 22.40 -11.75
N GLU A 36 15.16 22.02 -10.67
CA GLU A 36 15.37 22.61 -9.35
C GLU A 36 15.07 21.59 -8.26
N VAL A 37 15.84 21.61 -7.17
CA VAL A 37 15.58 20.82 -5.96
C VAL A 37 15.60 21.76 -4.77
N ARG A 38 14.52 21.78 -3.97
CA ARG A 38 14.45 22.50 -2.70
C ARG A 38 14.20 21.51 -1.57
N GLU A 39 14.99 21.58 -0.52
CA GLU A 39 14.84 20.73 0.66
C GLU A 39 14.45 21.58 1.88
N HIS A 40 13.49 21.09 2.65
CA HIS A 40 13.16 21.62 3.97
C HIS A 40 12.75 20.49 4.92
N HIS A 41 12.72 20.77 6.21
CA HIS A 41 12.29 19.81 7.23
C HIS A 41 10.94 20.24 7.82
N GLU A 42 9.98 19.32 7.87
CA GLU A 42 8.69 19.51 8.53
C GLU A 42 8.66 18.71 9.83
N THR A 43 8.44 19.37 10.97
CA THR A 43 8.28 18.66 12.25
C THR A 43 6.81 18.57 12.60
N ASN A 44 6.28 17.35 12.56
CA ASN A 44 4.91 17.06 12.96
C ASN A 44 4.90 16.74 14.45
N VAL A 45 4.21 17.56 15.24
CA VAL A 45 4.00 17.33 16.67
C VAL A 45 2.56 16.88 16.89
N THR A 46 2.39 15.68 17.41
CA THR A 46 1.10 15.14 17.82
C THR A 46 1.07 15.01 19.34
N SER A 47 -0.03 15.44 19.95
CA SER A 47 -0.27 15.27 21.38
C SER A 47 -1.53 14.45 21.57
N SER A 48 -1.48 13.40 22.39
CA SER A 48 -2.71 12.83 22.93
C SER A 48 -3.12 13.62 24.17
N GLY A 49 -4.42 13.90 24.31
CA GLY A 49 -4.94 14.55 25.52
C GLY A 49 -4.54 13.76 26.77
N GLY A 50 -4.14 14.46 27.83
CA GLY A 50 -3.98 13.88 29.17
C GLY A 50 -5.37 13.69 29.79
N GLY A 51 -5.65 12.48 30.26
CA GLY A 51 -6.86 12.20 31.04
C GLY A 51 -6.60 12.36 32.54
N GLY A 52 -7.64 12.47 33.34
CA GLY A 52 -7.49 12.47 34.79
C GLY A 52 -8.82 12.58 35.50
N TRP A 53 -8.83 12.24 36.78
CA TRP A 53 -9.96 12.48 37.68
C TRP A 53 -9.43 13.00 39.02
N VAL A 54 -10.22 13.85 39.66
CA VAL A 54 -9.96 14.34 41.01
C VAL A 54 -11.26 14.18 41.79
N SER A 55 -11.21 13.58 42.98
CA SER A 55 -12.33 13.60 43.92
C SER A 55 -11.84 13.51 45.38
N ASN A 56 -12.51 14.30 46.23
CA ASN A 56 -12.30 14.36 47.68
C ASN A 56 -10.83 14.55 48.11
N GLY A 57 -10.10 15.46 47.46
CA GLY A 57 -8.73 15.80 47.83
C GLY A 57 -7.66 14.82 47.34
N SER A 58 -8.05 13.78 46.59
CA SER A 58 -7.15 12.87 45.89
C SER A 58 -7.48 12.81 44.41
N GLY A 59 -6.53 12.38 43.57
CA GLY A 59 -6.78 12.27 42.15
C GLY A 59 -5.62 11.68 41.37
N TYR A 60 -5.92 11.33 40.12
CA TYR A 60 -4.97 10.85 39.14
C TYR A 60 -4.98 11.78 37.93
N ILE A 61 -3.79 12.21 37.51
CA ILE A 61 -3.59 13.01 36.30
C ILE A 61 -2.62 12.23 35.43
N ALA A 62 -3.06 11.80 34.25
CA ALA A 62 -2.19 11.26 33.23
C ALA A 62 -1.55 12.41 32.46
N THR A 63 -0.22 12.39 32.38
CA THR A 63 0.52 13.34 31.54
C THR A 63 0.17 13.12 30.07
N PRO A 64 -0.07 14.20 29.29
CA PRO A 64 -0.26 14.06 27.86
C PRO A 64 0.99 13.44 27.21
N LYS A 65 0.78 12.54 26.25
CA LYS A 65 1.88 11.94 25.49
C LYS A 65 2.11 12.81 24.26
N ILE A 66 3.27 13.47 24.22
CA ILE A 66 3.72 14.24 23.07
C ILE A 66 4.62 13.34 22.22
N GLN A 67 4.32 13.24 20.94
CA GLN A 67 5.15 12.57 19.94
C GLN A 67 5.51 13.60 18.87
N SER A 68 6.79 13.72 18.55
CA SER A 68 7.26 14.57 17.46
C SER A 68 7.97 13.71 16.42
N GLN A 69 7.65 13.94 15.15
CA GLN A 69 8.33 13.32 14.02
C GLN A 69 8.79 14.40 13.05
N THR A 70 10.10 14.54 12.88
CA THR A 70 10.67 15.36 11.81
C THR A 70 10.73 14.54 10.53
N VAL A 71 10.24 15.15 9.45
CA VAL A 71 10.14 14.57 8.11
C VAL A 71 10.94 15.45 7.16
N ARG A 72 11.87 14.85 6.41
CA ARG A 72 12.59 15.53 5.33
C ARG A 72 11.64 15.67 4.15
N VAL A 73 11.52 16.87 3.60
CA VAL A 73 10.64 17.16 2.47
C VAL A 73 11.46 17.77 1.34
N GLU A 74 11.45 17.13 0.19
CA GLU A 74 12.13 17.60 -1.02
C GLU A 74 11.07 17.98 -2.07
N ARG A 75 11.13 19.22 -2.54
CA ARG A 75 10.36 19.69 -3.69
C ARG A 75 11.25 19.65 -4.92
N VAL A 76 10.87 18.82 -5.88
CA VAL A 76 11.64 18.53 -7.08
C VAL A 76 10.87 19.09 -8.26
N TRP A 77 11.46 20.06 -8.94
CA TRP A 77 10.92 20.60 -10.18
C TRP A 77 11.45 19.79 -11.35
N LEU A 78 10.51 19.27 -12.14
CA LEU A 78 10.74 18.35 -13.24
C LEU A 78 10.28 19.00 -14.54
N GLN A 79 11.13 18.92 -15.57
CA GLN A 79 10.82 19.39 -16.92
C GLN A 79 10.90 18.23 -17.91
N THR A 80 9.78 17.93 -18.57
CA THR A 80 9.77 16.98 -19.70
C THR A 80 9.95 17.77 -21.01
N PRO A 81 10.70 17.26 -22.01
CA PRO A 81 10.92 17.97 -23.27
C PRO A 81 9.61 18.44 -23.91
N GLY A 82 9.52 19.75 -24.20
CA GLY A 82 8.35 20.36 -24.83
C GLY A 82 7.13 20.55 -23.92
N THR A 83 7.26 20.33 -22.62
CA THR A 83 6.16 20.51 -21.64
C THR A 83 6.50 21.53 -20.56
N ARG A 84 5.48 21.90 -19.77
CA ARG A 84 5.64 22.77 -18.60
C ARG A 84 6.36 22.05 -17.46
N GLU A 85 7.08 22.82 -16.66
CA GLU A 85 7.62 22.36 -15.39
C GLU A 85 6.50 21.89 -14.45
N ARG A 86 6.80 20.86 -13.66
CA ARG A 86 5.91 20.37 -12.59
C ARG A 86 6.71 20.19 -11.31
N CYS A 87 6.09 20.47 -10.16
CA CYS A 87 6.68 20.22 -8.86
C CYS A 87 6.17 18.89 -8.29
N GLU A 88 7.07 17.99 -7.96
CA GLU A 88 6.79 16.79 -7.15
C GLU A 88 7.30 17.01 -5.74
N THR A 89 6.58 16.49 -4.74
CA THR A 89 7.00 16.57 -3.33
C THR A 89 7.30 15.17 -2.82
N LEU A 90 8.58 14.93 -2.50
CA LEU A 90 9.05 13.69 -1.94
C LEU A 90 9.22 13.84 -0.43
N ARG A 91 8.75 12.86 0.34
CA ARG A 91 8.79 12.88 1.81
C ARG A 91 9.63 11.72 2.31
N ASN A 92 10.64 12.01 3.13
CA ASN A 92 11.65 11.07 3.61
C ASN A 92 12.30 10.28 2.47
N SER A 93 12.53 10.94 1.34
CA SER A 93 13.21 10.32 0.22
C SER A 93 14.68 10.06 0.55
N SER A 94 15.12 8.88 0.16
CA SER A 94 16.50 8.40 0.17
C SER A 94 17.21 8.60 -1.17
N LEU A 95 16.53 9.20 -2.16
CA LEU A 95 17.12 9.53 -3.44
C LEU A 95 18.00 10.77 -3.30
N ASN A 96 19.24 10.66 -3.78
CA ASN A 96 20.14 11.80 -3.88
C ASN A 96 19.86 12.50 -5.21
N LEU A 97 18.98 13.50 -5.19
CA LEU A 97 18.55 14.22 -6.37
C LEU A 97 19.41 15.48 -6.60
N ARG A 98 19.79 15.72 -7.85
CA ARG A 98 20.55 16.91 -8.27
C ARG A 98 19.99 17.48 -9.57
N VAL A 99 20.11 18.79 -9.74
CA VAL A 99 19.78 19.47 -10.99
C VAL A 99 20.56 18.87 -12.15
N GLY A 100 19.89 18.71 -13.30
CA GLY A 100 20.41 18.10 -14.52
C GLY A 100 20.22 16.58 -14.61
N GLN A 101 19.90 15.90 -13.50
CA GLN A 101 19.62 14.47 -13.49
C GLN A 101 18.27 14.13 -14.12
N TYR A 102 18.07 12.87 -14.47
CA TYR A 102 16.78 12.36 -14.96
C TYR A 102 16.09 11.51 -13.90
N LEU A 103 14.81 11.81 -13.68
CA LEU A 103 13.93 11.08 -12.79
C LEU A 103 12.78 10.48 -13.61
N THR A 104 12.57 9.18 -13.48
CA THR A 104 11.33 8.53 -13.95
C THR A 104 10.40 8.34 -12.77
N THR A 105 9.20 8.90 -12.89
CA THR A 105 8.11 8.66 -11.94
C THR A 105 7.09 7.73 -12.59
N ILE A 106 6.66 6.72 -11.85
CA ILE A 106 5.66 5.74 -12.28
C ILE A 106 4.40 5.94 -11.47
N TYR A 107 3.29 6.04 -12.19
CA TYR A 107 1.98 6.28 -11.62
C TYR A 107 1.08 5.09 -11.85
N GLY A 108 0.22 4.86 -10.87
CA GLY A 108 -1.01 4.15 -11.08
C GLY A 108 -1.95 4.91 -11.99
N ASP A 109 -2.99 4.24 -12.48
CA ASP A 109 -4.03 4.86 -13.30
C ASP A 109 -4.88 5.90 -12.55
N ASP A 110 -4.86 5.84 -11.21
CA ASP A 110 -5.43 6.84 -10.31
C ASP A 110 -4.47 8.01 -10.00
N GLN A 111 -3.37 8.11 -10.74
CA GLN A 111 -2.29 9.09 -10.56
C GLN A 111 -1.54 8.94 -9.22
N THR A 112 -1.74 7.84 -8.48
CA THR A 112 -0.93 7.54 -7.30
C THR A 112 0.50 7.29 -7.75
N ILE A 113 1.46 8.01 -7.16
CA ILE A 113 2.87 7.74 -7.40
C ILE A 113 3.24 6.40 -6.76
N LEU A 114 3.80 5.50 -7.56
CA LEU A 114 4.20 4.15 -7.13
C LEU A 114 5.72 4.06 -6.95
N TYR A 115 6.48 4.61 -7.88
CA TYR A 115 7.94 4.53 -7.89
C TYR A 115 8.56 5.83 -8.40
N HIS A 116 9.76 6.10 -7.89
CA HIS A 116 10.71 7.07 -8.44
C HIS A 116 12.01 6.36 -8.75
N TYR A 117 12.54 6.55 -9.95
CA TYR A 117 13.81 5.99 -10.38
C TYR A 117 14.75 7.10 -10.82
N ASN A 118 15.84 7.29 -10.07
CA ASN A 118 16.91 8.21 -10.46
C ASN A 118 17.88 7.47 -11.37
N HIS A 119 17.88 7.85 -12.65
CA HIS A 119 18.73 7.25 -13.69
C HIS A 119 20.22 7.48 -13.46
N ASN A 120 20.59 8.58 -12.78
CA ASN A 120 21.99 8.93 -12.56
C ASN A 120 22.61 8.18 -11.38
N SER A 121 21.81 7.85 -10.36
CA SER A 121 22.29 7.07 -9.22
C SER A 121 21.88 5.59 -9.28
N GLU A 122 21.12 5.19 -10.30
CA GLU A 122 20.52 3.86 -10.46
C GLU A 122 19.74 3.40 -9.21
N ARG A 123 19.12 4.37 -8.51
CA ARG A 123 18.35 4.09 -7.30
C ARG A 123 16.86 4.18 -7.59
N LEU A 124 16.17 3.11 -7.20
CA LEU A 124 14.72 3.02 -7.17
C LEU A 124 14.23 3.28 -5.75
N GLU A 125 13.30 4.20 -5.61
CA GLU A 125 12.56 4.43 -4.38
C GLU A 125 11.07 4.19 -4.58
N TYR A 126 10.44 3.59 -3.59
CA TYR A 126 9.00 3.35 -3.59
C TYR A 126 8.46 3.26 -2.17
N SER A 127 7.18 3.60 -2.02
CA SER A 127 6.47 3.34 -0.77
C SER A 127 5.78 2.00 -0.84
N ASP A 128 6.35 1.03 -0.12
CA ASP A 128 5.81 -0.33 0.02
C ASP A 128 4.32 -0.32 0.40
N LYS A 129 3.91 0.62 1.25
CA LYS A 129 2.51 0.83 1.65
C LYS A 129 1.66 1.35 0.49
N GLN A 130 2.13 2.34 -0.27
CA GLN A 130 1.38 2.89 -1.40
C GLN A 130 1.20 1.84 -2.50
N VAL A 131 2.27 1.15 -2.90
CA VAL A 131 2.19 0.14 -3.97
C VAL A 131 1.31 -1.03 -3.55
N LYS A 132 1.48 -1.56 -2.32
CA LYS A 132 0.58 -2.60 -1.79
C LYS A 132 -0.87 -2.13 -1.73
N SER A 133 -1.11 -0.87 -1.35
CA SER A 133 -2.48 -0.33 -1.32
C SER A 133 -3.08 -0.21 -2.72
N TYR A 134 -2.30 0.22 -3.71
CA TYR A 134 -2.70 0.32 -5.12
C TYR A 134 -3.02 -1.06 -5.69
N LEU A 135 -2.11 -2.02 -5.53
CA LEU A 135 -2.30 -3.40 -5.98
C LEU A 135 -3.47 -4.09 -5.26
N ARG A 136 -3.67 -3.86 -3.96
CA ARG A 136 -4.80 -4.44 -3.20
C ARG A 136 -6.16 -3.96 -3.68
N ARG A 137 -6.27 -2.72 -4.14
CA ARG A 137 -7.52 -2.20 -4.74
C ARG A 137 -7.82 -2.85 -6.09
N ARG A 138 -6.78 -3.25 -6.82
CA ARG A 138 -6.87 -3.77 -8.20
C ARG A 138 -6.94 -5.28 -8.29
N VAL A 139 -6.36 -6.00 -7.34
CA VAL A 139 -6.54 -7.44 -7.18
C VAL A 139 -7.78 -7.64 -6.33
N PRO A 140 -8.97 -7.91 -6.91
CA PRO A 140 -10.20 -7.97 -6.16
C PRO A 140 -10.06 -9.01 -5.04
N ALA A 141 -10.38 -8.61 -3.80
CA ALA A 141 -10.51 -9.54 -2.67
C ALA A 141 -11.79 -10.39 -2.77
N TYR A 142 -12.40 -10.45 -3.96
CA TYR A 142 -13.76 -10.95 -4.19
C TYR A 142 -13.90 -12.40 -3.72
N ASP A 143 -12.87 -13.22 -3.90
CA ASP A 143 -12.88 -14.60 -3.42
C ASP A 143 -12.89 -14.67 -1.88
N PHE A 144 -12.12 -13.83 -1.19
CA PHE A 144 -12.08 -13.83 0.28
C PHE A 144 -13.37 -13.28 0.90
N ILE A 145 -13.91 -12.18 0.38
CA ILE A 145 -15.15 -11.60 0.90
C ILE A 145 -16.33 -12.54 0.64
N LYS A 146 -16.38 -13.17 -0.54
CA LYS A 146 -17.41 -14.16 -0.86
C LYS A 146 -17.31 -15.38 0.05
N ASP A 147 -16.10 -15.90 0.27
CA ASP A 147 -15.87 -17.00 1.20
C ASP A 147 -16.35 -16.60 2.60
N VAL A 148 -15.90 -15.46 3.14
CA VAL A 148 -16.32 -14.96 4.47
C VAL A 148 -17.84 -14.80 4.55
N ILE A 149 -18.49 -14.09 3.62
CA ILE A 149 -19.95 -13.89 3.61
C ILE A 149 -20.71 -15.23 3.58
N THR A 150 -20.18 -16.23 2.86
CA THR A 150 -20.82 -17.55 2.78
C THR A 150 -20.69 -18.33 4.09
N ILE A 151 -19.60 -18.12 4.84
CA ILE A 151 -19.30 -18.84 6.09
C ILE A 151 -19.93 -18.16 7.31
N THR A 152 -20.07 -16.84 7.32
CA THR A 152 -20.54 -16.09 8.51
C THR A 152 -21.89 -16.59 9.05
N PRO A 153 -22.92 -16.86 8.22
CA PRO A 153 -24.21 -17.33 8.72
C PRO A 153 -24.13 -18.70 9.37
N SER A 154 -23.40 -19.64 8.77
CA SER A 154 -23.24 -20.98 9.36
C SER A 154 -22.44 -20.91 10.65
N LEU A 155 -21.42 -20.05 10.72
CA LEU A 155 -20.62 -19.86 11.93
C LEU A 155 -21.45 -19.23 13.06
N ILE A 156 -22.30 -18.23 12.77
CA ILE A 156 -23.22 -17.64 13.76
C ILE A 156 -24.19 -18.69 14.30
N VAL A 157 -24.85 -19.46 13.42
CA VAL A 157 -25.77 -20.52 13.83
C VAL A 157 -25.06 -21.55 14.71
N THR A 158 -23.83 -21.93 14.33
CA THR A 158 -23.09 -22.94 15.09
C THR A 158 -22.61 -22.42 16.45
N VAL A 159 -22.22 -21.14 16.56
CA VAL A 159 -21.90 -20.49 17.85
C VAL A 159 -23.14 -20.39 18.73
N LEU A 160 -24.30 -20.04 18.17
CA LEU A 160 -25.57 -19.99 18.91
C LEU A 160 -25.98 -21.38 19.42
N LEU A 161 -25.88 -22.42 18.59
CA LEU A 161 -26.12 -23.80 19.00
C LEU A 161 -25.15 -24.25 20.10
N TYR A 162 -23.88 -23.83 20.02
CA TYR A 162 -22.90 -24.12 21.06
C TYR A 162 -23.24 -23.42 22.39
N LEU A 163 -23.57 -22.12 22.36
CA LEU A 163 -23.98 -21.38 23.55
C LEU A 163 -25.25 -21.97 24.18
N PHE A 164 -26.23 -22.35 23.36
CA PHE A 164 -27.41 -23.08 23.81
C PHE A 164 -27.01 -24.41 24.45
N SER A 165 -26.04 -25.13 23.86
CA SER A 165 -25.63 -26.43 24.38
C SER A 165 -24.98 -26.37 25.77
N LEU A 166 -24.28 -25.28 26.08
CA LEU A 166 -23.66 -25.06 27.39
C LEU A 166 -24.69 -24.97 28.52
N GLN A 167 -25.91 -24.52 28.21
CA GLN A 167 -26.96 -24.33 29.22
C GLN A 167 -27.74 -25.61 29.51
N PHE A 168 -27.79 -26.55 28.55
CA PHE A 168 -28.72 -27.68 28.61
C PHE A 168 -28.07 -29.07 28.53
N PHE A 169 -26.79 -29.19 28.17
CA PHE A 169 -26.17 -30.51 27.96
C PHE A 169 -24.99 -30.78 28.90
N PRO A 170 -24.75 -32.07 29.23
CA PRO A 170 -23.55 -32.51 29.92
C PRO A 170 -22.26 -32.07 29.19
N PRO A 171 -21.16 -31.84 29.93
CA PRO A 171 -19.89 -31.34 29.38
C PRO A 171 -19.25 -32.26 28.33
N ILE A 172 -19.66 -33.53 28.24
CA ILE A 172 -19.19 -34.46 27.19
C ILE A 172 -19.76 -34.06 25.82
N ILE A 173 -21.05 -33.71 25.76
CA ILE A 173 -21.72 -33.35 24.51
C ILE A 173 -21.18 -32.03 23.98
N THR A 174 -20.92 -31.06 24.86
CA THR A 174 -20.35 -29.76 24.46
C THR A 174 -18.94 -29.92 23.86
N ARG A 175 -18.12 -30.84 24.37
CA ARG A 175 -16.81 -31.18 23.78
C ARG A 175 -16.92 -31.80 22.40
N ILE A 176 -17.88 -32.72 22.18
CA ILE A 176 -18.11 -33.34 20.87
C ILE A 176 -18.54 -32.27 19.85
N VAL A 177 -19.47 -31.38 20.23
CA VAL A 177 -19.91 -30.28 19.38
C VAL A 177 -18.74 -29.37 19.00
N LEU A 178 -17.87 -29.03 19.95
CA LEU A 178 -16.69 -28.19 19.71
C LEU A 178 -15.68 -28.87 18.76
N LEU A 179 -15.51 -30.18 18.88
CA LEU A 179 -14.64 -30.96 18.00
C LEU A 179 -15.18 -31.01 16.56
N VAL A 180 -16.49 -31.23 16.38
CA VAL A 180 -17.14 -31.17 15.05
C VAL A 180 -17.00 -29.78 14.43
N LEU A 181 -17.22 -28.73 15.22
CA LEU A 181 -17.00 -27.33 14.84
C LEU A 181 -15.58 -27.09 14.35
N ALA A 182 -14.59 -27.53 15.12
CA ALA A 182 -13.18 -27.38 14.77
C ALA A 182 -12.86 -28.10 13.45
N VAL A 183 -13.36 -29.32 13.26
CA VAL A 183 -13.16 -30.09 12.02
C VAL A 183 -13.78 -29.41 10.81
N GLN A 184 -14.92 -28.72 10.96
CA GLN A 184 -15.58 -28.02 9.84
C GLN A 184 -14.97 -26.64 9.54
N ILE A 185 -14.60 -25.87 10.56
CA ILE A 185 -14.10 -24.49 10.39
C ILE A 185 -12.62 -24.48 9.98
N LEU A 186 -11.80 -25.37 10.55
CA LEU A 186 -10.35 -25.35 10.36
C LEU A 186 -9.92 -25.46 8.89
N PRO A 187 -10.50 -26.33 8.04
CA PRO A 187 -10.16 -26.40 6.62
C PRO A 187 -10.44 -25.09 5.88
N ILE A 188 -11.53 -24.41 6.23
CA ILE A 188 -11.96 -23.18 5.58
C ILE A 188 -11.05 -22.02 5.96
N VAL A 189 -10.71 -21.90 7.24
CA VAL A 189 -9.74 -20.91 7.73
C VAL A 189 -8.37 -21.17 7.12
N ARG A 190 -7.95 -22.44 7.05
CA ARG A 190 -6.68 -22.86 6.43
C ARG A 190 -6.65 -22.48 4.94
N ASP A 191 -7.68 -22.79 4.17
CA ASP A 191 -7.75 -22.45 2.74
C ASP A 191 -7.74 -20.94 2.51
N SER A 192 -8.50 -20.19 3.31
CA SER A 192 -8.52 -18.72 3.27
C SER A 192 -7.14 -18.12 3.58
N PHE A 193 -6.43 -18.69 4.57
CA PHE A 193 -5.08 -18.27 4.92
C PHE A 193 -4.08 -18.60 3.80
N ILE A 194 -4.16 -19.78 3.19
CA ILE A 194 -3.32 -20.17 2.05
C ILE A 194 -3.55 -19.23 0.87
N LYS A 195 -4.80 -18.92 0.52
CA LYS A 195 -5.14 -17.95 -0.54
C LYS A 195 -4.53 -16.57 -0.25
N LEU A 196 -4.58 -16.11 1.01
CA LEU A 196 -3.98 -14.83 1.42
C LEU A 196 -2.45 -14.86 1.29
N GLN A 197 -1.80 -15.96 1.68
CA GLN A 197 -0.35 -16.14 1.53
C GLN A 197 0.06 -16.13 0.05
N ILE A 198 -0.63 -16.89 -0.81
CA ILE A 198 -0.39 -16.91 -2.25
C ILE A 198 -0.56 -15.51 -2.85
N ARG A 199 -1.60 -14.77 -2.45
CA ARG A 199 -1.81 -13.39 -2.90
C ARG A 199 -0.65 -12.47 -2.50
N ASN A 200 -0.17 -12.58 -1.26
CA ASN A 200 0.97 -11.78 -0.80
C ASN A 200 2.27 -12.14 -1.53
N GLN A 201 2.52 -13.44 -1.76
CA GLN A 201 3.66 -13.90 -2.56
C GLN A 201 3.60 -13.36 -3.99
N HIS A 202 2.42 -13.40 -4.62
CA HIS A 202 2.24 -12.89 -5.97
C HIS A 202 2.45 -11.37 -6.05
N ILE A 203 1.92 -10.61 -5.08
CA ILE A 203 2.19 -9.16 -4.97
C ILE A 203 3.70 -8.91 -4.88
N ASN A 204 4.42 -9.66 -4.04
CA ASN A 204 5.87 -9.49 -3.90
C ASN A 204 6.62 -9.85 -5.19
N ALA A 205 6.18 -10.88 -5.92
CA ALA A 205 6.76 -11.23 -7.22
C ALA A 205 6.52 -10.13 -8.27
N THR A 206 5.30 -9.60 -8.38
CA THR A 206 5.00 -8.47 -9.28
C THR A 206 5.81 -7.23 -8.93
N MET A 207 6.07 -6.96 -7.65
CA MET A 207 6.95 -5.87 -7.23
C MET A 207 8.38 -6.04 -7.75
N LEU A 208 8.88 -7.28 -7.78
CA LEU A 208 10.23 -7.59 -8.28
C LEU A 208 10.30 -7.45 -9.81
N GLU A 209 9.32 -7.99 -10.54
CA GLU A 209 9.24 -7.85 -12.00
C GLU A 209 9.11 -6.38 -12.41
N LEU A 210 8.30 -5.60 -11.69
CA LEU A 210 8.21 -4.16 -11.89
C LEU A 210 9.57 -3.50 -11.67
N ARG A 211 10.27 -3.82 -10.58
CA ARG A 211 11.61 -3.28 -10.31
C ARG A 211 12.58 -3.57 -11.44
N GLU A 212 12.60 -4.79 -11.97
CA GLU A 212 13.46 -5.16 -13.10
C GLU A 212 13.07 -4.42 -14.38
N ALA A 213 11.78 -4.37 -14.72
CA ALA A 213 11.29 -3.65 -15.90
C ALA A 213 11.63 -2.15 -15.87
N ILE A 214 11.62 -1.54 -14.68
CA ILE A 214 11.94 -0.12 -14.49
C ILE A 214 13.42 0.15 -14.74
N SER A 215 14.30 -0.75 -14.32
CA SER A 215 15.74 -0.63 -14.55
C SER A 215 16.13 -0.68 -16.03
N LEU A 216 15.24 -1.22 -16.88
CA LEU A 216 15.44 -1.31 -18.33
C LEU A 216 14.94 -0.06 -19.09
N ILE A 217 14.33 0.92 -18.42
CA ILE A 217 13.85 2.14 -19.09
C ILE A 217 15.06 2.95 -19.57
N PRO A 218 15.22 3.19 -20.88
CA PRO A 218 16.37 3.91 -21.39
C PRO A 218 16.35 5.38 -20.96
N ILE A 219 17.54 5.90 -20.66
CA ILE A 219 17.74 7.34 -20.42
C ILE A 219 17.42 8.08 -21.72
N PRO A 220 16.57 9.12 -21.69
CA PRO A 220 16.39 9.99 -22.84
C PRO A 220 17.77 10.57 -23.20
N ARG A 221 18.28 10.28 -24.40
CA ARG A 221 19.52 10.91 -24.85
C ARG A 221 19.27 12.41 -24.87
N SER A 222 20.11 13.18 -24.16
CA SER A 222 20.10 14.64 -24.28
C SER A 222 20.17 14.97 -25.77
N PRO A 223 19.31 15.87 -26.29
CA PRO A 223 19.52 16.38 -27.63
C PRO A 223 20.96 16.89 -27.68
N SER A 224 21.76 16.34 -28.59
CA SER A 224 23.11 16.81 -28.83
C SER A 224 23.00 18.30 -29.15
N SER A 225 23.64 19.15 -28.34
CA SER A 225 23.70 20.59 -28.62
C SER A 225 24.45 20.79 -29.94
N THR A 226 23.70 20.87 -31.03
CA THR A 226 24.16 21.32 -32.35
C THR A 226 24.16 22.84 -32.40
#